data_AF-A0A525L1P9-F1
#
_entry.id   AF-A0A525L1P9-F1
#
_cell.length_a   1.000
_cell.length_b   1.000
_cell.length_c   1.000
_cell.angle_alpha   90.00
_cell.angle_beta   90.00
_cell.angle_gamma   90.00
#
_symmetry.space_group_name_H-M   'P 1'
#
loop_
_entity.id
_entity.type
_entity.pdbx_description
1 polymer ?
#
loop_
_entity_poly.entity_id
_entity_poly.type
_entity_poly.pdbx_seq_one_letter_code
_entity_poly.pdbx_strand_id
1 'polypeptide(L)'
;MRRRRRQPEVDLPIKSATPGTVLELQSAPSGPIVVQGYGNTVRIGRNVKFAASVMLRGDNSILEIGDDCDINGMIEVVRGGAVIRIGRGTTATGIGIALHEPGEVLIGRDCMFSWEIHMDVSDVHPIYDRETGERVNPPKPVVIGDRVWIGSRVLIMKGARIGDGTIVGAGSIVVGTLPADCIAAGSPAKALRKDVTWRRDFDDVPRPRARRRRLRLFGREVVLPEIFQPQTVTPFHGDPPAALSGTEIARAELFGQHLTDIPVGGSAKLLRRPEYANCYLDTVGEAFDPRRNQPAKTPGARPIQFRGFGFDKAAGALARGIDVVIDGKPYAARYGLRRDDVAKAEGDPGLALCGFLLTLAAEALPTGPHTVNLRMIAADGTAYYEGPQIAFEVV
;
A
#
# COMPACT_ATOMS: atom_id res chain seq x y z
N MET A 1 6.57 49.48 -32.07
CA MET A 1 5.93 48.17 -31.76
C MET A 1 6.99 47.18 -31.26
N ARG A 2 7.11 46.97 -29.95
CA ARG A 2 8.00 45.94 -29.39
C ARG A 2 7.29 44.59 -29.48
N ARG A 3 7.83 43.66 -30.29
CA ARG A 3 7.38 42.27 -30.35
C ARG A 3 7.54 41.64 -28.96
N ARG A 4 6.43 41.25 -28.32
CA ARG A 4 6.46 40.41 -27.12
C ARG A 4 7.11 39.09 -27.51
N ARG A 5 8.30 38.80 -26.96
CA ARG A 5 8.85 37.44 -26.96
C ARG A 5 7.86 36.56 -26.20
N ARG A 6 7.25 35.58 -26.86
CA ARG A 6 6.55 34.49 -26.17
C ARG A 6 7.58 33.81 -25.26
N GLN A 7 7.29 33.73 -23.97
CA GLN A 7 8.01 32.82 -23.08
C GLN A 7 7.83 31.40 -23.65
N PRO A 8 8.88 30.55 -23.67
CA PRO A 8 8.69 29.14 -23.98
C PRO A 8 7.73 28.57 -22.94
N GLU A 9 6.66 27.89 -23.40
CA GLU A 9 5.84 27.05 -22.53
C GLU A 9 6.79 26.09 -21.82
N VAL A 10 6.88 26.23 -20.49
CA VAL A 10 7.56 25.24 -19.67
C VAL A 10 6.64 24.03 -19.69
N ASP A 11 6.99 23.03 -20.50
CA ASP A 11 6.32 21.72 -20.52
C ASP A 11 6.18 21.27 -19.07
N LEU A 12 4.93 21.18 -18.60
CA LEU A 12 4.65 20.73 -17.24
C LEU A 12 5.13 19.27 -17.13
N PRO A 13 5.72 18.88 -15.98
CA PRO A 13 6.22 17.52 -15.79
C PRO A 13 5.10 16.47 -15.82
N ILE A 14 3.85 16.89 -15.61
CA ILE A 14 2.66 16.10 -15.95
C ILE A 14 2.36 16.33 -17.43
N LYS A 15 2.78 15.38 -18.28
CA LYS A 15 2.53 15.45 -19.71
C LYS A 15 1.05 15.28 -20.03
N SER A 16 0.36 14.40 -19.30
CA SER A 16 -1.09 14.24 -19.36
C SER A 16 -1.63 13.47 -18.16
N ALA A 17 -2.85 13.78 -17.77
CA ALA A 17 -3.60 12.99 -16.80
C ALA A 17 -5.08 12.97 -17.19
N THR A 18 -5.71 11.80 -17.15
CA THR A 18 -7.16 11.67 -17.36
C THR A 18 -7.92 12.54 -16.34
N PRO A 19 -8.97 13.27 -16.74
CA PRO A 19 -9.79 14.05 -15.82
C PRO A 19 -10.28 13.23 -14.62
N GLY A 20 -10.21 13.81 -13.42
CA GLY A 20 -10.54 13.12 -12.18
C GLY A 20 -9.40 12.31 -11.55
N THR A 21 -8.21 12.29 -12.17
CA THR A 21 -6.99 11.80 -11.50
C THR A 21 -6.70 12.66 -10.28
N VAL A 22 -6.50 12.03 -9.12
CA VAL A 22 -6.08 12.73 -7.90
C VAL A 22 -4.59 12.99 -7.99
N LEU A 23 -4.20 14.26 -7.97
CA LEU A 23 -2.82 14.72 -8.01
C LEU A 23 -2.53 15.56 -6.77
N GLU A 24 -1.84 14.97 -5.79
CA GLU A 24 -1.43 15.65 -4.56
C GLU A 24 0.09 15.75 -4.52
N LEU A 25 0.63 16.82 -5.10
CA LEU A 25 2.06 16.99 -5.31
C LEU A 25 2.61 18.10 -4.40
N GLN A 26 3.27 17.70 -3.31
CA GLN A 26 3.96 18.63 -2.41
C GLN A 26 5.41 18.92 -2.84
N SER A 27 5.93 18.16 -3.80
CA SER A 27 7.16 18.44 -4.53
C SER A 27 6.92 18.31 -6.03
N ALA A 28 7.52 19.18 -6.83
CA ALA A 28 7.37 19.14 -8.28
C ALA A 28 8.23 17.99 -8.87
N PRO A 29 7.64 17.05 -9.61
CA PRO A 29 8.41 16.08 -10.36
C PRO A 29 9.18 16.75 -11.50
N SER A 30 10.36 16.25 -11.84
CA SER A 30 11.11 16.64 -13.04
C SER A 30 11.03 15.59 -14.14
N GLY A 31 10.73 14.34 -13.79
CA GLY A 31 10.43 13.28 -14.76
C GLY A 31 9.00 13.37 -15.32
N PRO A 32 8.75 12.85 -16.54
CA PRO A 32 7.44 12.91 -17.16
C PRO A 32 6.45 11.98 -16.47
N ILE A 33 5.25 12.49 -16.18
CA ILE A 33 4.12 11.72 -15.66
C ILE A 33 2.99 11.70 -16.70
N VAL A 34 2.55 10.50 -17.07
CA VAL A 34 1.39 10.25 -17.92
C VAL A 34 0.42 9.34 -17.17
N VAL A 35 -0.83 9.77 -17.06
CA VAL A 35 -1.91 8.98 -16.44
C VAL A 35 -3.05 8.82 -17.44
N GLN A 36 -3.36 7.57 -17.77
CA GLN A 36 -4.41 7.14 -18.68
C GLN A 36 -5.35 6.17 -17.97
N GLY A 37 -6.59 6.58 -17.76
CA GLY A 37 -7.60 5.83 -17.02
C GLY A 37 -8.10 6.58 -15.79
N TYR A 38 -9.21 6.13 -15.25
CA TYR A 38 -9.99 6.83 -14.24
C TYR A 38 -9.66 6.36 -12.82
N GLY A 39 -9.91 7.23 -11.83
CA GLY A 39 -9.72 6.89 -10.41
C GLY A 39 -8.27 6.70 -9.96
N ASN A 40 -7.31 7.03 -10.82
CA ASN A 40 -5.89 6.97 -10.49
C ASN A 40 -5.52 8.06 -9.47
N THR A 41 -4.54 7.75 -8.62
CA THR A 41 -4.03 8.66 -7.60
C THR A 41 -2.51 8.71 -7.67
N VAL A 42 -1.96 9.92 -7.73
CA VAL A 42 -0.52 10.16 -7.62
C VAL A 42 -0.29 11.16 -6.49
N ARG A 43 0.47 10.74 -5.47
CA ARG A 43 0.89 11.59 -4.36
C ARG A 43 2.41 11.65 -4.29
N ILE A 44 2.94 12.86 -4.16
CA ILE A 44 4.37 13.09 -3.94
C ILE A 44 4.51 13.96 -2.70
N GLY A 45 5.23 13.45 -1.70
CA GLY A 45 5.50 14.14 -0.44
C GLY A 45 6.40 15.37 -0.57
N ARG A 46 6.81 15.90 0.58
CA ARG A 46 7.67 17.09 0.69
C ARG A 46 9.13 16.74 0.47
N ASN A 47 9.91 17.72 0.00
CA ASN A 47 11.36 17.59 -0.19
C ASN A 47 11.76 16.39 -1.07
N VAL A 48 10.92 16.04 -2.05
CA VAL A 48 11.18 14.93 -2.96
C VAL A 48 11.86 15.43 -4.22
N LYS A 49 13.01 14.84 -4.55
CA LYS A 49 13.62 14.95 -5.88
C LYS A 49 13.11 13.79 -6.74
N PHE A 50 12.10 14.04 -7.58
CA PHE A 50 11.43 13.00 -8.36
C PHE A 50 11.75 13.12 -9.85
N ALA A 51 12.81 12.44 -10.30
CA ALA A 51 13.26 12.42 -11.69
C ALA A 51 12.74 11.20 -12.48
N ALA A 52 12.08 10.26 -11.81
CA ALA A 52 11.55 9.06 -12.46
C ALA A 52 10.46 9.39 -13.49
N SER A 53 10.46 8.65 -14.59
CA SER A 53 9.36 8.64 -15.56
C SER A 53 8.23 7.74 -15.07
N VAL A 54 6.99 8.20 -15.25
CA VAL A 54 5.78 7.50 -14.80
C VAL A 54 4.78 7.37 -15.93
N MET A 55 4.34 6.15 -16.18
CA MET A 55 3.23 5.82 -17.08
C MET A 55 2.22 4.97 -16.31
N LEU A 56 1.06 5.53 -15.99
CA LEU A 56 -0.05 4.79 -15.37
C LEU A 56 -1.13 4.56 -16.41
N ARG A 57 -1.36 3.30 -16.81
CA ARG A 57 -2.45 2.90 -17.69
C ARG A 57 -3.50 2.07 -16.96
N GLY A 58 -4.74 2.24 -17.37
CA GLY A 58 -5.90 1.63 -16.73
C GLY A 58 -6.32 2.38 -15.47
N ASP A 59 -7.31 1.84 -14.79
CA ASP A 59 -8.03 2.56 -13.75
C ASP A 59 -7.54 2.20 -12.34
N ASN A 60 -7.76 3.09 -11.36
CA ASN A 60 -7.62 2.81 -9.92
C ASN A 60 -6.21 2.47 -9.42
N SER A 61 -5.18 2.90 -10.13
CA SER A 61 -3.81 2.77 -9.66
C SER A 61 -3.46 3.85 -8.64
N ILE A 62 -2.64 3.49 -7.66
CA ILE A 62 -2.10 4.41 -6.66
C ILE A 62 -0.58 4.40 -6.74
N LEU A 63 -0.01 5.59 -6.89
CA LEU A 63 1.41 5.85 -6.73
C LEU A 63 1.59 6.86 -5.59
N GLU A 64 2.27 6.46 -4.52
CA GLU A 64 2.56 7.33 -3.38
C GLU A 64 4.06 7.33 -3.07
N ILE A 65 4.65 8.52 -3.04
CA ILE A 65 6.04 8.76 -2.66
C ILE A 65 6.07 9.56 -1.37
N GLY A 66 6.71 9.03 -0.33
CA GLY A 66 6.87 9.68 0.96
C GLY A 66 7.81 10.89 0.92
N ASP A 67 7.85 11.62 2.03
CA ASP A 67 8.71 12.79 2.21
C ASP A 67 10.21 12.46 2.08
N ASP A 68 11.03 13.48 1.83
CA ASP A 68 12.50 13.43 1.88
C ASP A 68 13.14 12.37 0.96
N CYS A 69 12.48 12.02 -0.16
CA CYS A 69 12.97 11.00 -1.09
C CYS A 69 13.78 11.59 -2.26
N ASP A 70 14.67 10.78 -2.84
CA ASP A 70 15.37 11.08 -4.09
C ASP A 70 15.23 9.89 -5.05
N ILE A 71 14.34 10.00 -6.04
CA ILE A 71 13.86 8.88 -6.84
C ILE A 71 14.09 9.15 -8.32
N ASN A 72 14.90 8.30 -8.94
CA ASN A 72 15.14 8.25 -10.37
C ASN A 72 14.83 6.84 -10.93
N GLY A 73 14.44 6.77 -12.20
CA GLY A 73 14.13 5.53 -12.90
C GLY A 73 12.84 5.57 -13.71
N MET A 74 12.13 4.44 -13.74
CA MET A 74 10.92 4.22 -14.52
C MET A 74 9.88 3.45 -13.70
N ILE A 75 8.66 3.97 -13.72
CA ILE A 75 7.48 3.33 -13.14
C ILE A 75 6.43 3.18 -14.24
N GLU A 76 6.13 1.94 -14.60
CA GLU A 76 5.15 1.62 -15.63
C GLU A 76 4.07 0.69 -15.08
N VAL A 77 2.81 1.14 -15.20
CA VAL A 77 1.63 0.33 -14.93
C VAL A 77 0.90 0.16 -16.25
N VAL A 78 0.81 -1.07 -16.72
CA VAL A 78 0.18 -1.40 -18.01
C VAL A 78 -1.30 -1.73 -17.82
N ARG A 79 -1.65 -2.38 -16.70
CA ARG A 79 -3.03 -2.64 -16.28
C ARG A 79 -3.30 -1.98 -14.94
N GLY A 80 -4.44 -1.32 -14.83
CA GLY A 80 -4.84 -0.58 -13.64
C GLY A 80 -4.99 -1.45 -12.39
N GLY A 81 -5.22 -0.81 -11.25
CA GLY A 81 -5.32 -1.47 -9.94
C GLY A 81 -3.97 -1.71 -9.26
N ALA A 82 -2.92 -1.03 -9.72
CA ALA A 82 -1.60 -1.06 -9.07
C ALA A 82 -1.59 -0.30 -7.74
N VAL A 83 -0.80 -0.76 -6.78
CA VAL A 83 -0.44 0.01 -5.57
C VAL A 83 1.07 0.05 -5.44
N ILE A 84 1.64 1.24 -5.64
CA ILE A 84 3.08 1.47 -5.54
C ILE A 84 3.29 2.50 -4.44
N ARG A 85 4.00 2.11 -3.39
CA ARG A 85 4.30 2.98 -2.25
C ARG A 85 5.79 2.98 -1.95
N ILE A 86 6.37 4.16 -1.87
CA ILE A 86 7.78 4.36 -1.50
C ILE A 86 7.85 5.17 -0.22
N GLY A 87 8.37 4.56 0.85
CA GLY A 87 8.48 5.17 2.17
C GLY A 87 9.48 6.32 2.22
N ARG A 88 9.27 7.21 3.20
CA ARG A 88 10.08 8.41 3.45
C ARG A 88 11.58 8.14 3.50
N GLY A 89 12.38 9.08 3.00
CA GLY A 89 13.85 9.05 3.11
C GLY A 89 14.51 8.04 2.17
N THR A 90 13.74 7.37 1.31
CA THR A 90 14.26 6.39 0.37
C THR A 90 14.92 7.07 -0.81
N THR A 91 16.07 6.53 -1.22
CA THR A 91 16.85 7.03 -2.35
C THR A 91 17.00 5.94 -3.41
N ALA A 92 16.83 6.28 -4.68
CA ALA A 92 17.01 5.37 -5.81
C ALA A 92 17.72 6.06 -6.98
N THR A 93 18.90 5.55 -7.33
CA THR A 93 19.65 6.02 -8.50
C THR A 93 19.00 5.55 -9.80
N GLY A 94 18.43 4.35 -9.83
CA GLY A 94 17.69 3.83 -10.98
C GLY A 94 16.79 2.66 -10.60
N ILE A 95 15.53 2.97 -10.32
CA ILE A 95 14.48 2.00 -10.02
C ILE A 95 13.66 1.68 -11.28
N GLY A 96 13.40 0.40 -11.53
CA GLY A 96 12.45 -0.06 -12.55
C GLY A 96 11.31 -0.78 -11.85
N ILE A 97 10.11 -0.24 -11.92
CA ILE A 97 8.89 -0.88 -11.40
C ILE A 97 7.94 -1.06 -12.57
N ALA A 98 7.61 -2.32 -12.90
CA ALA A 98 6.66 -2.65 -13.95
C ALA A 98 5.52 -3.50 -13.38
N LEU A 99 4.27 -3.11 -13.61
CA LEU A 99 3.10 -3.90 -13.23
C LEU A 99 2.23 -4.13 -14.47
N HIS A 100 2.22 -5.37 -14.94
CA HIS A 100 1.41 -5.82 -16.08
C HIS A 100 0.05 -6.39 -15.67
N GLU A 101 -0.15 -6.58 -14.37
CA GLU A 101 -1.38 -7.05 -13.73
C GLU A 101 -1.62 -6.25 -12.44
N PRO A 102 -2.87 -6.22 -11.92
CA PRO A 102 -3.13 -5.64 -10.60
C PRO A 102 -2.22 -6.27 -9.55
N GLY A 103 -1.61 -5.44 -8.71
CA GLY A 103 -0.63 -5.91 -7.73
C GLY A 103 0.04 -4.77 -6.99
N GLU A 104 0.95 -5.14 -6.09
CA GLU A 104 1.50 -4.19 -5.12
C GLU A 104 3.02 -4.25 -5.06
N VAL A 105 3.64 -3.08 -5.02
CA VAL A 105 5.05 -2.88 -4.73
C VAL A 105 5.13 -1.91 -3.55
N LEU A 106 5.49 -2.45 -2.40
CA LEU A 106 5.55 -1.72 -1.14
C LEU A 106 7.00 -1.62 -0.68
N ILE A 107 7.52 -0.41 -0.55
CA ILE A 107 8.91 -0.12 -0.16
C ILE A 107 8.90 0.69 1.13
N GLY A 108 9.59 0.21 2.16
CA GLY A 108 9.72 0.86 3.45
C GLY A 108 10.49 2.18 3.42
N ARG A 109 10.77 2.71 4.61
CA ARG A 109 11.52 3.96 4.81
C ARG A 109 13.01 3.75 4.66
N ASP A 110 13.71 4.84 4.33
CA ASP A 110 15.17 4.95 4.38
C ASP A 110 15.88 3.81 3.64
N CYS A 111 15.28 3.34 2.54
CA CYS A 111 15.90 2.34 1.69
C CYS A 111 16.90 2.98 0.74
N MET A 112 17.85 2.19 0.25
CA MET A 112 18.86 2.63 -0.71
C MET A 112 18.87 1.68 -1.90
N PHE A 113 18.44 2.17 -3.06
CA PHE A 113 18.47 1.45 -4.32
C PHE A 113 19.58 2.01 -5.20
N SER A 114 20.43 1.12 -5.69
CA SER A 114 21.47 1.45 -6.65
C SER A 114 20.87 1.65 -8.06
N TRP A 115 21.63 1.34 -9.10
CA TRP A 115 21.21 1.45 -10.50
C TRP A 115 20.74 0.12 -11.09
N GLU A 116 19.92 0.21 -12.15
CA GLU A 116 19.44 -0.92 -12.96
C GLU A 116 18.67 -1.97 -12.14
N ILE A 117 17.86 -1.54 -11.18
CA ILE A 117 16.96 -2.43 -10.43
C ILE A 117 15.70 -2.68 -11.25
N HIS A 118 15.19 -3.90 -11.26
CA HIS A 118 13.90 -4.21 -11.87
C HIS A 118 13.01 -4.99 -10.90
N MET A 119 11.74 -4.60 -10.84
CA MET A 119 10.72 -5.23 -10.01
C MET A 119 9.44 -5.43 -10.82
N ASP A 120 8.88 -6.63 -10.73
CA ASP A 120 7.57 -6.97 -11.31
C ASP A 120 6.77 -7.85 -10.36
N VAL A 121 5.45 -7.66 -10.33
CA VAL A 121 4.48 -8.41 -9.52
C VAL A 121 3.88 -9.59 -10.29
N SER A 122 4.22 -9.74 -11.56
CA SER A 122 3.66 -10.72 -12.50
C SER A 122 4.75 -11.32 -13.40
N ASP A 123 4.40 -12.39 -14.12
CA ASP A 123 5.24 -12.90 -15.22
C ASP A 123 4.73 -12.40 -16.59
N VAL A 124 3.84 -11.39 -16.59
CA VAL A 124 3.16 -10.79 -17.76
C VAL A 124 2.20 -11.72 -18.51
N HIS A 125 2.55 -12.99 -18.69
CA HIS A 125 1.77 -13.99 -19.42
C HIS A 125 1.34 -15.14 -18.51
N PRO A 126 0.11 -15.67 -18.70
CA PRO A 126 -0.38 -16.77 -17.89
C PRO A 126 0.32 -18.09 -18.26
N ILE A 127 0.61 -18.89 -17.23
CA ILE A 127 1.08 -20.27 -17.33
C ILE A 127 -0.03 -21.14 -16.76
N TYR A 128 -0.41 -22.19 -17.48
CA TYR A 128 -1.49 -23.09 -17.10
C TYR A 128 -0.93 -24.46 -16.73
N ASP A 129 -1.50 -25.06 -15.69
CA ASP A 129 -1.31 -26.47 -15.41
C ASP A 129 -1.92 -27.30 -16.55
N ARG A 130 -1.20 -28.33 -16.99
CA ARG A 130 -1.61 -29.13 -18.15
C ARG A 130 -2.81 -30.04 -17.84
N GLU A 131 -2.94 -30.51 -16.60
CA GLU A 131 -3.96 -31.48 -16.20
C GLU A 131 -5.23 -30.78 -15.76
N THR A 132 -5.11 -29.74 -14.92
CA THR A 132 -6.27 -29.03 -14.38
C THR A 132 -6.74 -27.88 -15.27
N GLY A 133 -5.87 -27.36 -16.14
CA GLY A 133 -6.13 -26.16 -16.93
C GLY A 133 -6.12 -24.86 -16.11
N GLU A 134 -5.81 -24.93 -14.82
CA GLU A 134 -5.78 -23.76 -13.93
C GLU A 134 -4.52 -22.92 -14.16
N ARG A 135 -4.64 -21.60 -13.98
CA ARG A 135 -3.48 -20.71 -14.02
C ARG A 135 -2.62 -20.91 -12.78
N VAL A 136 -1.34 -21.24 -12.95
CA VAL A 136 -0.39 -21.53 -11.84
C VAL A 136 0.50 -20.35 -11.45
N ASN A 137 0.45 -19.25 -12.19
CA ASN A 137 1.36 -18.12 -12.02
C ASN A 137 0.65 -16.77 -11.79
N PRO A 138 -0.38 -16.67 -10.92
CA PRO A 138 -1.02 -15.40 -10.63
C PRO A 138 -0.01 -14.36 -10.09
N PRO A 139 -0.33 -13.05 -10.19
CA PRO A 139 0.52 -12.01 -9.65
C PRO A 139 0.64 -12.14 -8.12
N LYS A 140 1.78 -11.71 -7.58
CA LYS A 140 2.06 -11.71 -6.14
C LYS A 140 2.77 -10.42 -5.75
N PRO A 141 2.42 -9.82 -4.59
CA PRO A 141 3.00 -8.55 -4.19
C PRO A 141 4.51 -8.65 -3.93
N VAL A 142 5.20 -7.53 -4.12
CA VAL A 142 6.59 -7.32 -3.70
C VAL A 142 6.58 -6.42 -2.48
N VAL A 143 7.23 -6.86 -1.40
CA VAL A 143 7.30 -6.12 -0.13
C VAL A 143 8.75 -5.99 0.31
N ILE A 144 9.19 -4.76 0.51
CA ILE A 144 10.56 -4.42 0.91
C ILE A 144 10.49 -3.67 2.24
N GLY A 145 11.21 -4.20 3.23
CA GLY A 145 11.38 -3.71 4.60
C GLY A 145 11.89 -2.27 4.72
N ASP A 146 11.99 -1.79 5.96
CA ASP A 146 12.64 -0.53 6.30
C ASP A 146 14.16 -0.69 6.22
N ARG A 147 14.87 0.35 5.80
CA ARG A 147 16.33 0.38 5.71
C ARG A 147 16.89 -0.82 4.94
N VAL A 148 16.30 -1.15 3.79
CA VAL A 148 16.86 -2.16 2.90
C VAL A 148 17.84 -1.51 1.93
N TRP A 149 18.99 -2.15 1.70
CA TRP A 149 19.93 -1.76 0.66
C TRP A 149 19.88 -2.76 -0.49
N ILE A 150 19.47 -2.29 -1.67
CA ILE A 150 19.47 -3.07 -2.91
C ILE A 150 20.67 -2.65 -3.77
N GLY A 151 21.61 -3.59 -3.94
CA GLY A 151 22.76 -3.47 -4.83
C GLY A 151 22.34 -3.42 -6.30
N SER A 152 23.26 -3.01 -7.17
CA SER A 152 22.96 -2.77 -8.58
C SER A 152 22.53 -4.03 -9.33
N ARG A 153 21.72 -3.88 -10.39
CA ARG A 153 21.31 -4.98 -11.28
C ARG A 153 20.58 -6.12 -10.56
N VAL A 154 19.86 -5.81 -9.49
CA VAL A 154 19.04 -6.79 -8.78
C VAL A 154 17.67 -6.90 -9.45
N LEU A 155 17.22 -8.13 -9.65
CA LEU A 155 15.86 -8.45 -10.07
C LEU A 155 15.05 -8.87 -8.83
N ILE A 156 13.91 -8.22 -8.58
CA ILE A 156 13.01 -8.54 -7.47
C ILE A 156 11.69 -8.99 -8.06
N MET A 157 11.43 -10.30 -8.00
CA MET A 157 10.31 -10.90 -8.72
C MET A 157 9.09 -11.05 -7.81
N LYS A 158 7.94 -11.31 -8.44
CA LYS A 158 6.65 -11.47 -7.77
C LYS A 158 6.72 -12.35 -6.52
N GLY A 159 6.08 -11.89 -5.44
CA GLY A 159 6.06 -12.59 -4.15
C GLY A 159 7.32 -12.43 -3.32
N ALA A 160 8.29 -11.60 -3.75
CA ALA A 160 9.45 -11.27 -2.95
C ALA A 160 9.06 -10.51 -1.67
N ARG A 161 9.64 -10.93 -0.55
CA ARG A 161 9.51 -10.26 0.76
C ARG A 161 10.90 -10.08 1.37
N ILE A 162 11.37 -8.85 1.51
CA ILE A 162 12.71 -8.55 2.03
C ILE A 162 12.56 -7.91 3.41
N GLY A 163 13.08 -8.57 4.44
CA GLY A 163 13.01 -8.05 5.81
C GLY A 163 13.85 -6.78 6.03
N ASP A 164 13.53 -6.05 7.09
CA ASP A 164 14.18 -4.79 7.46
C ASP A 164 15.70 -4.91 7.58
N GLY A 165 16.44 -3.85 7.26
CA GLY A 165 17.89 -3.80 7.45
C GLY A 165 18.71 -4.65 6.47
N THR A 166 18.06 -5.45 5.62
CA THR A 166 18.73 -6.41 4.73
C THR A 166 19.46 -5.73 3.58
N ILE A 167 20.60 -6.32 3.22
CA ILE A 167 21.44 -5.93 2.09
C ILE A 167 21.34 -7.01 1.02
N VAL A 168 20.88 -6.65 -0.17
CA VAL A 168 20.85 -7.54 -1.33
C VAL A 168 22.05 -7.21 -2.23
N GLY A 169 22.96 -8.17 -2.38
CA GLY A 169 24.16 -8.03 -3.22
C GLY A 169 23.82 -7.80 -4.68
N ALA A 170 24.70 -7.10 -5.39
CA ALA A 170 24.53 -6.78 -6.80
C ALA A 170 24.34 -8.04 -7.68
N GLY A 171 23.54 -7.91 -8.73
CA GLY A 171 23.26 -9.00 -9.70
C GLY A 171 22.38 -10.13 -9.18
N SER A 172 21.77 -9.97 -8.00
CA SER A 172 20.94 -11.02 -7.39
C SER A 172 19.54 -11.10 -8.01
N ILE A 173 18.93 -12.29 -7.95
CA ILE A 173 17.51 -12.50 -8.29
C ILE A 173 16.78 -12.91 -7.02
N VAL A 174 15.92 -12.02 -6.52
CA VAL A 174 15.13 -12.26 -5.31
C VAL A 174 13.80 -12.88 -5.70
N VAL A 175 13.60 -14.11 -5.24
CA VAL A 175 12.32 -14.84 -5.28
C VAL A 175 12.01 -15.32 -3.86
N GLY A 176 10.78 -15.09 -3.39
CA GLY A 176 10.37 -15.48 -2.04
C GLY A 176 10.91 -14.58 -0.93
N THR A 177 11.14 -15.13 0.27
CA THR A 177 11.40 -14.33 1.48
C THR A 177 12.88 -14.31 1.87
N LEU A 178 13.40 -13.11 2.16
CA LEU A 178 14.69 -12.88 2.81
C LEU A 178 14.45 -12.37 4.23
N PRO A 179 15.15 -12.91 5.26
CA PRO A 179 15.01 -12.45 6.64
C PRO A 179 15.53 -11.01 6.79
N ALA A 180 15.20 -10.39 7.92
CA ALA A 180 15.76 -9.09 8.32
C ALA A 180 17.25 -9.19 8.68
N ASP A 181 17.93 -8.04 8.68
CA ASP A 181 19.30 -7.84 9.16
C ASP A 181 20.32 -8.84 8.60
N CYS A 182 20.19 -9.16 7.30
CA CYS A 182 21.06 -10.10 6.62
C CYS A 182 21.73 -9.50 5.38
N ILE A 183 22.85 -10.10 4.96
CA ILE A 183 23.36 -9.97 3.59
C ILE A 183 22.84 -11.17 2.82
N ALA A 184 22.15 -10.94 1.71
CA ALA A 184 21.70 -11.96 0.78
C ALA A 184 22.27 -11.71 -0.62
N ALA A 185 22.64 -12.76 -1.34
CA ALA A 185 23.04 -12.65 -2.74
C ALA A 185 22.79 -13.94 -3.52
N GLY A 186 22.88 -13.84 -4.85
CA GLY A 186 22.80 -14.97 -5.78
C GLY A 186 21.50 -15.03 -6.59
N SER A 187 21.35 -16.12 -7.36
CA SER A 187 20.17 -16.40 -8.17
C SER A 187 19.79 -17.88 -8.02
N PRO A 188 18.74 -18.21 -7.23
CA PRO A 188 17.99 -17.30 -6.38
C PRO A 188 18.81 -16.77 -5.20
N ALA A 189 18.51 -15.56 -4.75
CA ALA A 189 19.18 -14.91 -3.62
C ALA A 189 18.96 -15.69 -2.33
N LYS A 190 20.02 -15.91 -1.55
CA LYS A 190 19.97 -16.56 -0.24
C LYS A 190 20.74 -15.75 0.78
N ALA A 191 20.30 -15.79 2.04
CA ALA A 191 21.04 -15.18 3.14
C ALA A 191 22.41 -15.85 3.29
N LEU A 192 23.47 -15.05 3.20
CA LEU A 192 24.87 -15.45 3.35
C LEU A 192 25.41 -15.12 4.73
N ARG A 193 24.91 -14.04 5.34
CA ARG A 193 25.31 -13.59 6.67
C ARG A 193 24.14 -12.95 7.38
N LYS A 194 23.98 -13.23 8.67
CA LYS A 194 22.93 -12.66 9.54
C LYS A 194 23.54 -11.71 10.56
N ASP A 195 22.68 -10.97 11.25
CA ASP A 195 23.02 -10.05 12.33
C ASP A 195 23.98 -8.93 11.88
N VAL A 196 23.66 -8.34 10.74
CA VAL A 196 24.43 -7.27 10.10
C VAL A 196 23.58 -6.02 9.90
N THR A 197 24.24 -4.89 9.73
CA THR A 197 23.61 -3.59 9.45
C THR A 197 24.49 -2.81 8.48
N TRP A 198 23.93 -1.76 7.89
CA TRP A 198 24.61 -0.90 6.92
C TRP A 198 24.34 0.57 7.23
N ARG A 199 25.13 1.45 6.62
CA ARG A 199 25.07 2.90 6.78
C ARG A 199 25.30 3.59 5.45
N ARG A 200 24.82 4.83 5.33
CA ARG A 200 25.00 5.68 4.14
C ARG A 200 26.31 6.50 4.19
N ASP A 201 26.88 6.68 5.38
CA ASP A 201 28.16 7.37 5.55
C ASP A 201 29.30 6.50 4.99
N PHE A 202 30.36 7.15 4.50
CA PHE A 202 31.57 6.48 4.02
C PHE A 202 32.61 6.30 5.16
N ASP A 203 32.18 6.48 6.41
CA ASP A 203 33.06 6.45 7.57
C ASP A 203 33.37 5.00 7.94
N ASP A 204 34.64 4.61 7.79
CA ASP A 204 35.12 3.28 8.19
C ASP A 204 35.38 3.15 9.70
N VAL A 205 35.10 4.20 10.48
CA VAL A 205 35.29 4.19 11.94
C VAL A 205 34.21 3.33 12.58
N PRO A 206 34.55 2.19 13.22
CA PRO A 206 33.58 1.39 13.93
C PRO A 206 32.99 2.23 15.05
N ARG A 207 31.71 2.59 14.96
CA ARG A 207 31.04 3.17 16.12
C ARG A 207 31.01 2.11 17.20
N PRO A 208 31.48 2.41 18.43
CA PRO A 208 31.45 1.43 19.49
C PRO A 208 30.00 0.96 19.64
N ARG A 209 29.78 -0.36 19.50
CA ARG A 209 28.54 -0.98 19.98
C ARG A 209 28.28 -0.37 21.34
N ALA A 210 27.11 0.21 21.57
CA ALA A 210 26.74 0.76 22.88
C ALA A 210 27.02 -0.35 23.90
N ARG A 211 28.18 -0.27 24.57
CA ARG A 211 28.55 -1.25 25.58
C ARG A 211 27.55 -1.00 26.68
N ARG A 212 26.68 -1.97 26.95
CA ARG A 212 25.92 -2.03 28.20
C ARG A 212 26.96 -2.08 29.33
N ARG A 213 27.47 -0.91 29.77
CA ARG A 213 28.33 -0.81 30.94
C ARG A 213 27.42 -0.97 32.15
N ARG A 214 27.41 -2.16 32.76
CA ARG A 214 26.96 -2.28 34.15
C ARG A 214 28.07 -1.69 35.03
N LEU A 215 27.88 -0.47 35.52
CA LEU A 215 28.69 0.04 36.63
C LEU A 215 28.03 -0.38 37.94
N ARG A 216 28.80 -0.98 38.85
CA ARG A 216 28.43 -1.13 40.25
C ARG A 216 29.05 0.03 41.02
N LEU A 217 28.23 0.89 41.63
CA LEU A 217 28.67 1.86 42.63
C LEU A 217 28.10 1.45 43.99
N PHE A 218 28.95 1.37 45.02
CA PHE A 218 28.58 1.16 46.42
C PHE A 218 27.65 -0.03 46.71
N GLY A 219 27.92 -1.19 46.12
CA GLY A 219 27.28 -2.45 46.51
C GLY A 219 25.78 -2.59 46.17
N ARG A 220 25.18 -1.62 45.47
CA ARG A 220 23.82 -1.74 44.92
C ARG A 220 23.84 -1.57 43.40
N GLU A 221 23.08 -2.41 42.72
CA GLU A 221 22.89 -2.34 41.27
C GLU A 221 22.01 -1.13 40.96
N VAL A 222 22.54 -0.14 40.23
CA VAL A 222 21.80 1.04 39.80
C VAL A 222 21.53 0.91 38.30
N VAL A 223 20.25 0.76 37.95
CA VAL A 223 19.77 0.82 36.57
C VAL A 223 19.46 2.29 36.25
N LEU A 224 20.16 2.88 35.28
CA LEU A 224 19.81 4.20 34.74
C LEU A 224 18.57 4.07 33.84
N PRO A 225 17.71 5.11 33.76
CA PRO A 225 16.48 5.05 32.98
C PRO A 225 16.79 4.83 31.49
N GLU A 226 16.03 3.91 30.89
CA GLU A 226 16.22 3.46 29.51
C GLU A 226 15.85 4.56 28.49
N ILE A 227 16.78 4.83 27.57
CA ILE A 227 16.44 5.16 26.19
C ILE A 227 16.57 3.84 25.41
N PHE A 228 15.43 3.32 24.95
CA PHE A 228 15.24 2.18 24.03
C PHE A 228 16.08 0.90 24.31
N GLN A 229 15.45 -0.12 24.91
CA GLN A 229 15.96 -1.49 24.88
C GLN A 229 15.33 -2.32 23.74
N PRO A 230 16.10 -3.17 23.04
CA PRO A 230 15.56 -4.19 22.16
C PRO A 230 15.02 -5.37 22.99
N GLN A 231 13.78 -5.77 22.73
CA GLN A 231 13.17 -6.99 23.28
C GLN A 231 13.67 -8.22 22.51
N THR A 232 14.09 -9.23 23.26
CA THR A 232 14.53 -10.55 22.80
C THR A 232 13.38 -11.38 22.23
N VAL A 233 13.59 -12.01 21.07
CA VAL A 233 12.69 -13.00 20.48
C VAL A 233 12.81 -14.33 21.26
N THR A 234 11.69 -14.82 21.81
CA THR A 234 11.53 -16.22 22.25
C THR A 234 10.69 -16.97 21.22
N PRO A 235 10.83 -18.31 21.09
CA PRO A 235 10.07 -19.08 20.11
C PRO A 235 8.61 -19.23 20.56
N PHE A 236 7.66 -18.86 19.71
CA PHE A 236 6.22 -18.96 20.02
C PHE A 236 5.68 -20.36 19.69
N HIS A 237 5.18 -21.07 20.70
CA HIS A 237 4.10 -22.06 20.54
C HIS A 237 2.77 -21.28 20.52
N GLY A 238 1.85 -21.70 19.65
CA GLY A 238 0.63 -20.96 19.35
C GLY A 238 -0.36 -20.86 20.50
N ASP A 239 -1.03 -19.70 20.55
CA ASP A 239 -2.38 -19.45 21.08
C ASP A 239 -2.91 -18.14 20.44
N PRO A 240 -4.25 -17.93 20.35
CA PRO A 240 -4.88 -16.99 19.42
C PRO A 240 -4.77 -15.52 19.88
N PRO A 241 -4.83 -14.53 18.96
CA PRO A 241 -4.44 -13.16 19.30
C PRO A 241 -5.54 -12.39 20.04
N ALA A 242 -5.14 -11.74 21.14
CA ALA A 242 -5.85 -10.64 21.79
C ALA A 242 -5.53 -9.30 21.10
N ALA A 243 -6.37 -8.29 21.35
CA ALA A 243 -6.35 -6.97 20.70
C ALA A 243 -4.99 -6.25 20.78
N LEU A 244 -4.62 -5.60 19.66
CA LEU A 244 -3.33 -4.94 19.42
C LEU A 244 -3.15 -3.65 20.23
N SER A 245 -1.90 -3.34 20.61
CA SER A 245 -1.55 -2.17 21.44
C SER A 245 -0.96 -1.01 20.61
N GLY A 246 -1.02 0.22 21.15
CA GLY A 246 -0.71 1.47 20.44
C GLY A 246 0.72 1.63 19.86
N THR A 247 1.65 0.73 20.14
CA THR A 247 2.99 0.71 19.51
C THR A 247 3.02 -0.09 18.20
N GLU A 248 2.04 -0.95 17.96
CA GLU A 248 1.89 -1.71 16.71
C GLU A 248 1.26 -0.86 15.60
N ILE A 249 0.51 0.18 15.96
CA ILE A 249 -0.03 1.19 15.03
C ILE A 249 1.11 1.90 14.27
N ALA A 250 2.20 2.26 14.96
CA ALA A 250 3.38 2.87 14.35
C ALA A 250 4.19 1.90 13.44
N ARG A 251 3.96 0.58 13.54
CA ARG A 251 4.51 -0.44 12.64
C ARG A 251 3.59 -0.67 11.42
N ALA A 252 2.29 -0.50 11.57
CA ALA A 252 1.32 -0.52 10.48
C ALA A 252 1.42 0.73 9.56
N GLU A 253 2.01 1.82 10.03
CA GLU A 253 2.27 3.05 9.25
C GLU A 253 3.24 2.86 8.06
N LEU A 254 3.91 1.71 7.94
CA LEU A 254 5.09 1.53 7.07
C LEU A 254 4.98 0.47 6.02
N PHE A 255 4.38 -0.63 6.40
CA PHE A 255 4.03 -1.69 5.52
C PHE A 255 2.55 -1.52 5.33
N GLY A 256 2.09 -1.37 4.09
CA GLY A 256 0.75 -1.76 3.76
C GLY A 256 0.55 -3.23 4.09
N GLN A 257 0.44 -3.57 5.38
CA GLN A 257 -0.47 -4.62 5.77
C GLN A 257 -1.81 -4.13 5.24
N HIS A 258 -2.19 -4.71 4.12
CA HIS A 258 -3.58 -5.13 3.98
C HIS A 258 -4.06 -5.58 5.35
N LEU A 259 -5.00 -4.86 5.93
CA LEU A 259 -5.90 -5.44 6.92
C LEU A 259 -6.82 -6.44 6.20
N THR A 260 -6.29 -7.36 5.39
CA THR A 260 -7.07 -8.40 4.70
C THR A 260 -6.29 -9.70 4.67
N ASP A 261 -6.22 -10.37 5.83
CA ASP A 261 -6.17 -11.85 5.85
C ASP A 261 -7.54 -12.47 5.50
N ILE A 262 -8.51 -11.65 5.07
CA ILE A 262 -9.87 -12.09 4.79
C ILE A 262 -10.02 -12.35 3.29
N PRO A 263 -10.28 -13.60 2.86
CA PRO A 263 -10.58 -13.90 1.47
C PRO A 263 -11.88 -13.22 1.00
N VAL A 264 -12.02 -13.08 -0.32
CA VAL A 264 -13.19 -12.50 -0.99
C VAL A 264 -14.51 -13.04 -0.40
N GLY A 265 -15.39 -12.15 0.08
CA GLY A 265 -16.68 -12.51 0.66
C GLY A 265 -16.60 -13.02 2.11
N GLY A 266 -15.59 -12.61 2.86
CA GLY A 266 -15.35 -13.10 4.22
C GLY A 266 -16.48 -12.86 5.21
N SER A 267 -17.35 -11.87 4.99
CA SER A 267 -18.55 -11.69 5.83
C SER A 267 -19.56 -12.85 5.70
N ALA A 268 -19.56 -13.60 4.59
CA ALA A 268 -20.57 -14.61 4.30
C ALA A 268 -20.62 -15.77 5.30
N LYS A 269 -19.55 -15.99 6.07
CA LYS A 269 -19.45 -17.04 7.10
C LYS A 269 -19.46 -16.49 8.53
N LEU A 270 -19.59 -15.17 8.69
CA LEU A 270 -19.51 -14.51 9.99
C LEU A 270 -20.90 -14.23 10.56
N LEU A 271 -20.99 -14.15 11.88
CA LEU A 271 -22.23 -13.79 12.55
C LEU A 271 -22.51 -12.29 12.36
N ARG A 272 -23.76 -11.97 12.02
CA ARG A 272 -24.22 -10.58 11.99
C ARG A 272 -24.41 -10.06 13.41
N ARG A 273 -23.78 -8.93 13.72
CA ARG A 273 -24.04 -8.14 14.92
C ARG A 273 -25.33 -7.33 14.75
N PRO A 274 -26.23 -7.28 15.75
CA PRO A 274 -27.47 -6.52 15.66
C PRO A 274 -27.24 -5.00 15.68
N GLU A 275 -26.08 -4.55 16.15
CA GLU A 275 -25.70 -3.13 16.19
C GLU A 275 -25.44 -2.57 14.79
N TYR A 276 -25.75 -1.28 14.60
CA TYR A 276 -25.49 -0.60 13.33
C TYR A 276 -23.98 -0.41 13.10
N ALA A 277 -23.56 -0.65 11.86
CA ALA A 277 -22.19 -0.43 11.43
C ALA A 277 -21.84 1.06 11.38
N ASN A 278 -20.67 1.45 11.91
CA ASN A 278 -20.07 2.77 11.64
C ASN A 278 -19.30 2.70 10.32
N CYS A 279 -20.02 2.38 9.25
CA CYS A 279 -19.49 2.40 7.89
C CYS A 279 -20.41 3.20 6.99
N TYR A 280 -19.81 4.00 6.12
CA TYR A 280 -20.48 4.95 5.29
C TYR A 280 -19.97 4.82 3.86
N LEU A 281 -20.90 4.85 2.92
CA LEU A 281 -20.62 4.94 1.51
C LEU A 281 -20.59 6.42 1.14
N ASP A 282 -19.47 6.89 0.60
CA ASP A 282 -19.29 8.27 0.15
C ASP A 282 -19.69 8.46 -1.32
N THR A 283 -19.54 7.45 -2.18
CA THR A 283 -19.93 7.54 -3.59
C THR A 283 -20.32 6.18 -4.18
N VAL A 284 -21.22 6.21 -5.17
CA VAL A 284 -21.47 5.13 -6.13
C VAL A 284 -21.28 5.68 -7.53
N GLY A 285 -20.18 5.33 -8.18
CA GLY A 285 -19.73 5.98 -9.42
C GLY A 285 -19.39 7.45 -9.22
N GLU A 286 -19.78 8.28 -10.18
CA GLU A 286 -19.64 9.75 -10.13
C GLU A 286 -20.80 10.44 -9.38
N ALA A 287 -21.83 9.69 -8.96
CA ALA A 287 -23.00 10.22 -8.27
C ALA A 287 -22.92 10.03 -6.74
N PHE A 288 -23.34 11.05 -6.01
CA PHE A 288 -23.71 10.93 -4.60
C PHE A 288 -24.87 11.87 -4.27
N ASP A 289 -25.98 11.33 -3.76
CA ASP A 289 -26.72 11.98 -2.67
C ASP A 289 -27.68 11.00 -1.91
N PRO A 290 -27.20 10.29 -0.88
CA PRO A 290 -28.02 9.49 0.02
C PRO A 290 -28.83 10.33 1.01
N ARG A 291 -28.71 11.67 1.00
CA ARG A 291 -29.55 12.58 1.79
C ARG A 291 -30.75 13.09 1.00
N ARG A 292 -30.76 12.95 -0.34
CA ARG A 292 -31.85 13.41 -1.22
C ARG A 292 -32.95 12.38 -1.50
N ASN A 293 -32.83 11.15 -0.99
CA ASN A 293 -33.83 10.10 -1.18
C ASN A 293 -34.11 9.76 -2.66
N GLN A 294 -33.12 9.96 -3.55
CA GLN A 294 -33.20 9.58 -4.97
C GLN A 294 -32.07 8.59 -5.30
N PRO A 295 -32.30 7.57 -6.15
CA PRO A 295 -31.24 6.64 -6.54
C PRO A 295 -30.08 7.38 -7.21
N ALA A 296 -28.85 7.14 -6.76
CA ALA A 296 -27.65 7.66 -7.41
C ALA A 296 -27.54 7.08 -8.84
N LYS A 297 -27.34 7.92 -9.86
CA LYS A 297 -27.21 7.47 -11.26
C LYS A 297 -25.75 7.36 -11.66
N THR A 298 -25.30 6.17 -12.03
CA THR A 298 -23.92 5.94 -12.50
C THR A 298 -23.91 5.45 -13.95
N PRO A 299 -23.04 5.97 -14.83
CA PRO A 299 -22.94 5.47 -16.20
C PRO A 299 -22.48 4.01 -16.24
N GLY A 300 -23.21 3.15 -16.95
CA GLY A 300 -22.91 1.72 -17.08
C GLY A 300 -21.78 1.39 -18.07
N ALA A 301 -21.40 2.33 -18.93
CA ALA A 301 -20.33 2.12 -19.92
C ALA A 301 -18.90 2.26 -19.33
N ARG A 302 -18.76 2.42 -18.01
CA ARG A 302 -17.48 2.62 -17.32
C ARG A 302 -17.43 1.80 -16.03
N PRO A 303 -16.24 1.44 -15.53
CA PRO A 303 -16.11 0.82 -14.23
C PRO A 303 -16.76 1.66 -13.13
N ILE A 304 -17.56 1.02 -12.29
CA ILE A 304 -18.32 1.66 -11.22
C ILE A 304 -17.53 1.54 -9.92
N GLN A 305 -17.30 2.68 -9.25
CA GLN A 305 -16.56 2.73 -8.00
C GLN A 305 -17.49 2.91 -6.82
N PHE A 306 -17.27 2.13 -5.77
CA PHE A 306 -17.92 2.28 -4.47
C PHE A 306 -16.85 2.71 -3.50
N ARG A 307 -16.94 3.94 -2.99
CA ARG A 307 -15.98 4.52 -2.06
C ARG A 307 -16.66 4.82 -0.76
N GLY A 308 -15.92 4.73 0.32
CA GLY A 308 -16.43 5.05 1.63
C GLY A 308 -15.39 4.89 2.71
N PHE A 309 -15.87 4.75 3.94
CA PHE A 309 -15.07 4.39 5.09
C PHE A 309 -15.85 3.50 6.04
N GLY A 310 -15.15 2.84 6.95
CA GLY A 310 -15.77 2.16 8.08
C GLY A 310 -14.73 1.72 9.10
N PHE A 311 -15.12 1.65 10.36
CA PHE A 311 -14.25 1.24 11.45
C PHE A 311 -15.07 0.62 12.59
N ASP A 312 -14.45 -0.26 13.36
CA ASP A 312 -15.09 -0.93 14.49
C ASP A 312 -15.13 0.01 15.69
N LYS A 313 -16.22 0.77 15.79
CA LYS A 313 -16.43 1.73 16.88
C LYS A 313 -16.52 1.07 18.26
N ALA A 314 -16.99 -0.19 18.34
CA ALA A 314 -17.06 -0.90 19.61
C ALA A 314 -15.64 -1.24 20.11
N ALA A 315 -14.74 -1.59 19.19
CA ALA A 315 -13.34 -1.85 19.48
C ALA A 315 -12.47 -0.57 19.53
N GLY A 316 -12.95 0.56 19.00
CA GLY A 316 -12.14 1.77 18.82
C GLY A 316 -10.98 1.53 17.85
N ALA A 317 -11.19 0.73 16.81
CA ALA A 317 -10.12 0.25 15.94
C ALA A 317 -10.57 0.23 14.46
N LEU A 318 -9.60 0.11 13.56
CA LEU A 318 -9.88 -0.18 12.15
C LEU A 318 -10.65 -1.50 12.04
N ALA A 319 -11.55 -1.57 11.07
CA ALA A 319 -12.22 -2.82 10.72
C ALA A 319 -11.20 -3.82 10.17
N ARG A 320 -11.55 -5.11 10.19
CA ARG A 320 -10.74 -6.13 9.51
C ARG A 320 -11.03 -6.21 8.01
N GLY A 321 -11.98 -5.42 7.52
CA GLY A 321 -12.33 -5.37 6.10
C GLY A 321 -13.74 -4.86 5.89
N ILE A 322 -14.05 -4.56 4.63
CA ILE A 322 -15.38 -4.14 4.20
C ILE A 322 -15.76 -4.94 2.96
N ASP A 323 -16.90 -5.63 3.04
CA ASP A 323 -17.59 -6.13 1.86
C ASP A 323 -18.62 -5.08 1.42
N VAL A 324 -18.60 -4.74 0.13
CA VAL A 324 -19.67 -3.99 -0.52
C VAL A 324 -20.63 -5.02 -1.11
N VAL A 325 -21.85 -5.05 -0.60
CA VAL A 325 -22.87 -6.03 -0.99
C VAL A 325 -23.77 -5.37 -2.01
N ILE A 326 -23.77 -5.89 -3.24
CA ILE A 326 -24.58 -5.37 -4.34
C ILE A 326 -25.57 -6.43 -4.76
N ASP A 327 -26.86 -6.11 -4.71
CA ASP A 327 -27.97 -7.04 -4.94
C ASP A 327 -27.84 -8.35 -4.14
N GLY A 328 -27.42 -8.23 -2.88
CA GLY A 328 -27.22 -9.36 -1.98
C GLY A 328 -25.91 -10.13 -2.20
N LYS A 329 -25.13 -9.81 -3.23
CA LYS A 329 -23.84 -10.44 -3.50
C LYS A 329 -22.69 -9.63 -2.89
N PRO A 330 -21.89 -10.21 -1.97
CA PRO A 330 -20.74 -9.51 -1.37
C PRO A 330 -19.55 -9.44 -2.34
N TYR A 331 -18.93 -8.27 -2.39
CA TYR A 331 -17.68 -8.01 -3.09
C TYR A 331 -16.69 -7.41 -2.09
N ALA A 332 -15.54 -8.04 -1.92
CA ALA A 332 -14.51 -7.51 -1.03
C ALA A 332 -13.96 -6.19 -1.59
N ALA A 333 -14.03 -5.12 -0.78
CA ALA A 333 -13.43 -3.85 -1.11
C ALA A 333 -11.96 -3.80 -0.67
N ARG A 334 -11.17 -2.99 -1.38
CA ARG A 334 -9.84 -2.63 -0.93
C ARG A 334 -9.96 -1.68 0.26
N TYR A 335 -9.78 -2.21 1.46
CA TYR A 335 -9.81 -1.48 2.72
C TYR A 335 -8.40 -0.98 3.11
N GLY A 336 -8.28 0.05 3.96
CA GLY A 336 -6.99 0.63 4.33
C GLY A 336 -6.63 1.92 3.57
N LEU A 337 -7.59 2.59 2.93
CA LEU A 337 -7.36 3.87 2.27
C LEU A 337 -7.33 5.01 3.28
N ARG A 338 -6.47 6.01 3.02
CA ARG A 338 -6.30 7.14 3.93
C ARG A 338 -7.52 8.07 3.96
N ARG A 339 -7.98 8.41 5.17
CA ARG A 339 -9.15 9.23 5.52
C ARG A 339 -8.86 10.07 6.76
N ASP A 340 -7.94 11.02 6.61
CA ASP A 340 -7.57 11.95 7.70
C ASP A 340 -8.74 12.84 8.15
N ASP A 341 -9.70 13.08 7.26
CA ASP A 341 -10.95 13.78 7.54
C ASP A 341 -11.83 13.03 8.54
N VAL A 342 -11.96 11.71 8.37
CA VAL A 342 -12.71 10.84 9.29
C VAL A 342 -11.99 10.73 10.63
N ALA A 343 -10.68 10.47 10.60
CA ALA A 343 -9.85 10.42 11.81
C ALA A 343 -9.97 11.71 12.63
N LYS A 344 -9.95 12.88 11.97
CA LYS A 344 -10.13 14.17 12.62
C LYS A 344 -11.54 14.34 13.19
N ALA A 345 -12.58 13.90 12.47
CA ALA A 345 -13.96 14.00 12.91
C ALA A 345 -14.24 13.13 14.15
N GLU A 346 -13.67 11.93 14.19
CA GLU A 346 -13.78 11.02 15.34
C GLU A 346 -12.79 11.35 16.47
N GLY A 347 -11.82 12.24 16.23
CA GLY A 347 -10.79 12.60 17.21
C GLY A 347 -9.74 11.50 17.43
N ASP A 348 -9.60 10.56 16.50
CA ASP A 348 -8.70 9.41 16.61
C ASP A 348 -7.82 9.28 15.35
N PRO A 349 -6.53 9.66 15.43
CA PRO A 349 -5.57 9.47 14.34
C PRO A 349 -5.39 8.01 13.89
N GLY A 350 -5.65 7.03 14.77
CA GLY A 350 -5.59 5.60 14.46
C GLY A 350 -6.61 5.18 13.40
N LEU A 351 -7.65 5.98 13.18
CA LEU A 351 -8.67 5.75 12.15
C LEU A 351 -8.29 6.34 10.79
N ALA A 352 -7.09 6.89 10.62
CA ALA A 352 -6.66 7.53 9.38
C ALA A 352 -6.64 6.57 8.19
N LEU A 353 -6.70 5.25 8.37
CA LEU A 353 -6.75 4.25 7.29
C LEU A 353 -8.11 3.55 7.16
N CYS A 354 -9.19 4.15 7.64
CA CYS A 354 -10.52 3.53 7.63
C CYS A 354 -11.24 3.55 6.26
N GLY A 355 -10.63 4.07 5.20
CA GLY A 355 -11.25 4.19 3.88
C GLY A 355 -11.28 2.89 3.09
N PHE A 356 -12.21 2.78 2.14
CA PHE A 356 -12.27 1.67 1.19
C PHE A 356 -12.58 2.11 -0.24
N LEU A 357 -12.22 1.23 -1.19
CA LEU A 357 -12.62 1.31 -2.59
C LEU A 357 -12.94 -0.09 -3.12
N LEU A 358 -14.12 -0.27 -3.70
CA LEU A 358 -14.42 -1.34 -4.64
C LEU A 358 -14.54 -0.74 -6.03
N THR A 359 -13.93 -1.37 -7.03
CA THR A 359 -14.22 -1.08 -8.44
C THR A 359 -14.80 -2.33 -9.09
N LEU A 360 -15.96 -2.19 -9.71
CA LEU A 360 -16.54 -3.20 -10.58
C LEU A 360 -16.35 -2.80 -12.04
N ALA A 361 -16.08 -3.78 -12.91
CA ALA A 361 -16.06 -3.56 -14.35
C ALA A 361 -17.42 -3.05 -14.86
N ALA A 362 -17.43 -2.34 -15.98
CA ALA A 362 -18.63 -1.79 -16.59
C ALA A 362 -19.72 -2.87 -16.80
N GLU A 363 -19.28 -4.06 -17.21
CA GLU A 363 -20.14 -5.19 -17.55
C GLU A 363 -20.57 -6.01 -16.32
N ALA A 364 -20.04 -5.70 -15.13
CA ALA A 364 -20.32 -6.46 -13.91
C ALA A 364 -21.71 -6.14 -13.34
N LEU A 365 -22.30 -5.00 -13.71
CA LEU A 365 -23.65 -4.59 -13.33
C LEU A 365 -24.44 -4.19 -14.58
N PRO A 366 -25.56 -4.87 -14.89
CA PRO A 366 -26.40 -4.49 -16.03
C PRO A 366 -27.00 -3.09 -15.86
N THR A 367 -27.44 -2.45 -16.95
CA THR A 367 -28.23 -1.21 -16.86
C THR A 367 -29.53 -1.49 -16.11
N GLY A 368 -29.88 -0.63 -15.16
CA GLY A 368 -31.10 -0.74 -14.37
C GLY A 368 -30.93 -0.39 -12.89
N PRO A 369 -31.98 -0.65 -12.08
CA PRO A 369 -31.95 -0.40 -10.64
C PRO A 369 -31.14 -1.50 -9.92
N HIS A 370 -30.36 -1.06 -8.94
CA HIS A 370 -29.54 -1.90 -8.07
C HIS A 370 -29.66 -1.43 -6.63
N THR A 371 -29.22 -2.30 -5.73
CA THR A 371 -29.08 -1.98 -4.32
C THR A 371 -27.68 -2.25 -3.83
N VAL A 372 -27.20 -1.42 -2.90
CA VAL A 372 -25.91 -1.57 -2.25
C VAL A 372 -26.05 -1.39 -0.74
N ASN A 373 -25.36 -2.24 0.02
CA ASN A 373 -25.12 -2.03 1.44
C ASN A 373 -23.68 -2.41 1.78
N LEU A 374 -23.21 -1.99 2.96
CA LEU A 374 -21.87 -2.31 3.43
C LEU A 374 -21.95 -3.36 4.55
N ARG A 375 -21.03 -4.33 4.51
CA ARG A 375 -20.76 -5.23 5.63
C ARG A 375 -19.35 -4.97 6.13
N MET A 376 -19.26 -4.35 7.28
CA MET A 376 -17.98 -4.07 7.93
C MET A 376 -17.63 -5.24 8.84
N ILE A 377 -16.49 -5.87 8.60
CA ILE A 377 -16.01 -6.99 9.40
C ILE A 377 -15.34 -6.43 10.65
N ALA A 378 -15.78 -6.91 11.82
CA ALA A 378 -15.26 -6.49 13.12
C ALA A 378 -13.74 -6.65 13.18
N ALA A 379 -13.06 -5.84 13.99
CA ALA A 379 -11.60 -5.81 14.06
C ALA A 379 -10.99 -7.19 14.41
N ASP A 380 -11.69 -7.97 15.23
CA ASP A 380 -11.31 -9.34 15.60
C ASP A 380 -11.54 -10.38 14.49
N GLY A 381 -12.33 -10.06 13.47
CA GLY A 381 -12.70 -10.97 12.37
C GLY A 381 -13.76 -12.01 12.72
N THR A 382 -14.42 -11.92 13.88
CA THR A 382 -15.36 -12.95 14.35
C THR A 382 -16.81 -12.69 13.92
N ALA A 383 -17.12 -11.45 13.55
CA ALA A 383 -18.46 -10.99 13.23
C ALA A 383 -18.44 -9.86 12.19
N TYR A 384 -19.61 -9.49 11.68
CA TYR A 384 -19.76 -8.29 10.85
C TYR A 384 -20.94 -7.45 11.30
N TYR A 385 -20.85 -6.15 11.02
CA TYR A 385 -21.93 -5.18 11.17
C TYR A 385 -22.47 -4.82 9.79
N GLU A 386 -23.77 -4.60 9.66
CA GLU A 386 -24.42 -4.30 8.38
C GLU A 386 -24.93 -2.86 8.37
N GLY A 387 -24.51 -2.11 7.35
CA GLY A 387 -25.02 -0.77 7.08
C GLY A 387 -26.39 -0.81 6.38
N PRO A 388 -27.05 0.35 6.26
CA PRO A 388 -28.33 0.46 5.56
C PRO A 388 -28.18 0.11 4.08
N GLN A 389 -29.27 -0.40 3.49
CA GLN A 389 -29.36 -0.65 2.05
C GLN A 389 -29.79 0.63 1.33
N ILE A 390 -29.08 0.95 0.25
CA ILE A 390 -29.23 2.15 -0.55
C ILE A 390 -29.52 1.73 -2.00
N ALA A 391 -30.45 2.41 -2.66
CA ALA A 391 -30.72 2.19 -4.08
C ALA A 391 -29.82 3.05 -4.97
N PHE A 392 -29.39 2.50 -6.10
CA PHE A 392 -28.71 3.23 -7.17
C PHE A 392 -29.17 2.71 -8.53
N GLU A 393 -28.94 3.48 -9.59
CA GLU A 393 -29.33 3.15 -10.95
C GLU A 393 -28.08 3.19 -11.85
N VAL A 394 -27.85 2.12 -12.59
CA VAL A 394 -26.84 2.09 -13.66
C VAL A 394 -27.55 2.52 -14.95
N VAL A 395 -27.11 3.63 -15.54
CA VAL A 395 -27.73 4.25 -16.74
C VAL A 395 -26.90 4.10 -18.00
#